data_AF-L2GU29-F1
#
_entry.id   AF-L2GU29-F1
#
_cell.length_a   1.000
_cell.length_b   1.000
_cell.length_c   1.000
_cell.angle_alpha   90.00
_cell.angle_beta   90.00
_cell.angle_gamma   90.00
#
_symmetry.space_group_name_H-M   'P 1'
#
loop_
_entity.id
_entity.type
_entity.pdbx_description
1 polymer ?
#
loop_
_entity_poly.entity_id
_entity_poly.type
_entity_poly.pdbx_seq_one_letter_code
_entity_poly.pdbx_strand_id
1 'polypeptide(L)'
;MPFDITEDDIARFSTIEHEFSSVKDHFDNYKFALIERESKMLFLDSIKDDVQVDYLPIFKESKKRLKETKDVGIALEEEIKELSVKNYELRKSINGIDVAYDTLEGLKKRFLESENEFNRVEEIAKLEREYNTASEAARGMVAELERLKEEGEELSTECDRSYAVHLRERVDELKRKRKRWSRVEYDRMLVDAYRWYDMMVNVLEMFFGTLGAVTMKKNGFDLNVCVGGMEMAVMIRNGAFVGVNGVENEWIGDLVRWCVRLESARLFVLMAKRQLRK
;
A
#
# COMPACT_ATOMS: atom_id res chain seq x y z
N MET A 1 -39.93 -38.30 42.00
CA MET A 1 -38.74 -39.13 41.71
C MET A 1 -38.71 -40.22 42.75
N PRO A 2 -38.61 -41.50 42.37
CA PRO A 2 -38.43 -42.58 43.33
C PRO A 2 -37.08 -42.39 44.02
N PHE A 3 -37.05 -42.46 45.34
CA PHE A 3 -35.79 -42.47 46.08
C PHE A 3 -35.18 -43.86 45.87
N ASP A 4 -34.15 -43.96 45.02
CA ASP A 4 -33.36 -45.18 44.89
C ASP A 4 -32.56 -45.36 46.18
N ILE A 5 -32.94 -46.39 46.94
CA ILE A 5 -32.22 -46.81 48.14
C ILE A 5 -30.85 -47.32 47.68
N THR A 6 -29.78 -46.63 48.07
CA THR A 6 -28.41 -46.99 47.68
C THR A 6 -27.87 -48.14 48.53
N GLU A 7 -26.84 -48.86 48.06
CA GLU A 7 -26.20 -49.94 48.84
C GLU A 7 -25.67 -49.44 50.21
N ASP A 8 -25.24 -48.18 50.29
CA ASP A 8 -24.82 -47.53 51.53
C ASP A 8 -25.99 -47.30 52.50
N ASP A 9 -27.19 -47.03 51.98
CA ASP A 9 -28.40 -46.93 52.80
C ASP A 9 -28.77 -48.31 53.37
N ILE A 10 -28.68 -49.38 52.56
CA ILE A 10 -28.93 -50.76 52.99
C ILE A 10 -27.92 -51.18 54.08
N ALA A 11 -26.64 -50.82 53.91
CA ALA A 11 -25.60 -51.08 54.91
C ALA A 11 -25.85 -50.33 56.22
N ARG A 12 -26.29 -49.06 56.15
CA ARG A 12 -26.67 -48.27 57.34
C ARG A 12 -27.90 -48.83 58.06
N PHE A 13 -28.94 -49.23 57.33
CA PHE A 13 -30.11 -49.85 57.95
C PHE A 13 -29.76 -51.17 58.64
N SER A 14 -28.93 -52.01 58.00
CA SER A 14 -28.42 -53.24 58.60
C SER A 14 -27.62 -52.97 59.89
N THR A 15 -26.84 -51.89 59.93
CA THR A 15 -26.04 -51.53 61.11
C THR A 15 -26.92 -51.01 62.25
N ILE A 16 -27.91 -50.17 61.95
CA ILE A 16 -28.84 -49.61 62.95
C ILE A 16 -29.74 -50.70 63.55
N GLU A 17 -30.23 -51.66 62.75
CA GLU A 17 -31.01 -52.80 63.26
C GLU A 17 -30.17 -53.71 64.17
N HIS A 18 -28.89 -53.88 63.83
CA HIS A 18 -27.96 -54.69 64.63
C HIS A 18 -27.58 -54.00 65.95
N GLU A 19 -27.40 -52.67 65.93
CA GLU A 19 -27.20 -51.85 67.13
C GLU A 19 -28.44 -51.86 68.03
N PHE A 20 -29.64 -51.69 67.46
CA PHE A 20 -30.90 -51.74 68.22
C PHE A 20 -31.11 -53.10 68.88
N SER A 21 -30.81 -54.19 68.18
CA SER A 21 -30.87 -55.55 68.72
C SER A 21 -29.89 -55.75 69.86
N SER A 22 -28.66 -55.25 69.72
CA SER A 22 -27.65 -55.31 70.79
C SER A 22 -28.05 -54.50 72.02
N VAL A 23 -28.59 -53.29 71.85
CA VAL A 23 -29.09 -52.47 72.96
C VAL A 23 -30.27 -53.15 73.67
N LYS A 24 -31.19 -53.76 72.91
CA LYS A 24 -32.33 -54.49 73.45
C LYS A 24 -31.88 -55.71 74.28
N ASP A 25 -30.97 -56.52 73.75
CA ASP A 25 -30.40 -57.66 74.47
C ASP A 25 -29.66 -57.20 75.73
N HIS A 26 -28.95 -56.08 75.67
CA HIS A 26 -28.26 -55.52 76.83
C HIS A 26 -29.22 -55.05 77.92
N PHE A 27 -30.35 -54.43 77.54
CA PHE A 27 -31.42 -54.03 78.44
C PHE A 27 -32.16 -55.22 79.03
N ASP A 28 -32.45 -56.26 78.24
CA ASP A 28 -33.08 -57.48 78.71
C ASP A 28 -32.19 -58.21 79.72
N ASN A 29 -30.88 -58.28 79.47
CA ASN A 29 -29.90 -58.82 80.41
C ASN A 29 -29.82 -57.99 81.70
N TYR A 30 -29.85 -56.65 81.60
CA TYR A 30 -29.82 -55.78 82.77
C TYR A 30 -31.11 -55.90 83.60
N LYS A 31 -32.26 -56.03 82.93
CA LYS A 31 -33.56 -56.29 83.56
C LYS A 31 -33.56 -57.64 84.28
N PHE A 32 -33.02 -58.69 83.66
CA PHE A 32 -32.86 -59.99 84.32
C PHE A 32 -31.93 -59.92 85.53
N ALA A 33 -30.78 -59.27 85.40
CA ALA A 33 -29.83 -59.10 86.50
C ALA A 33 -30.42 -58.28 87.67
N LEU A 34 -31.21 -57.25 87.36
CA LEU A 34 -31.90 -56.44 88.38
C LEU A 34 -32.97 -57.25 89.11
N ILE A 35 -33.81 -57.99 88.35
CA ILE A 35 -34.84 -58.88 88.93
C ILE A 35 -34.18 -59.96 89.80
N GLU A 36 -33.10 -60.57 89.33
CA GLU A 36 -32.37 -61.60 90.07
C GLU A 36 -31.75 -61.03 91.35
N ARG A 37 -31.14 -59.84 91.27
CA ARG A 37 -30.57 -59.14 92.43
C ARG A 37 -31.64 -58.79 93.46
N GLU A 38 -32.77 -58.20 93.03
CA GLU A 38 -33.86 -57.85 93.94
C GLU A 38 -34.47 -59.10 94.59
N SER A 39 -34.65 -60.17 93.82
CA SER A 39 -35.16 -61.46 94.32
C SER A 39 -34.23 -62.08 95.36
N LYS A 40 -32.91 -62.04 95.12
CA LYS A 40 -31.90 -62.54 96.07
C LYS A 40 -31.80 -61.69 97.34
N MET A 41 -31.91 -60.36 97.22
CA MET A 41 -31.96 -59.46 98.36
C MET A 41 -33.21 -59.70 99.21
N LEU A 42 -34.38 -59.83 98.58
CA LEU A 42 -35.64 -60.16 99.27
C LEU A 42 -35.59 -61.52 99.99
N PHE A 43 -34.98 -62.52 99.36
CA PHE A 43 -34.76 -63.82 100.01
C PHE A 43 -33.84 -63.70 101.24
N LEU A 44 -32.74 -62.95 101.12
CA LEU A 44 -31.82 -62.73 102.24
C LEU A 44 -32.46 -61.95 103.40
N ASP A 45 -33.29 -60.95 103.09
CA ASP A 45 -34.02 -60.19 104.09
C ASP A 45 -35.09 -61.05 104.77
N SER A 46 -35.75 -61.96 104.04
CA SER A 46 -36.72 -62.93 104.61
C SER A 46 -36.09 -64.01 105.51
N ILE A 47 -34.77 -64.25 105.39
CA ILE A 47 -34.04 -65.19 106.25
C ILE A 47 -33.53 -64.50 107.52
N LYS A 48 -33.22 -63.20 107.46
CA LYS A 48 -32.60 -62.47 108.58
C LYS A 48 -33.57 -62.12 109.70
N ASP A 49 -34.84 -61.88 109.37
CA ASP A 49 -35.88 -61.59 110.35
C ASP A 49 -37.01 -62.61 110.18
N ASP A 50 -37.21 -63.50 111.15
CA ASP A 50 -38.26 -64.55 111.21
C ASP A 50 -39.66 -63.92 111.38
N VAL A 51 -40.02 -63.07 110.44
CA VAL A 51 -41.22 -62.24 110.38
C VAL A 51 -41.85 -62.53 109.03
N GLN A 52 -43.12 -62.93 109.02
CA GLN A 52 -43.91 -62.93 107.78
C GLN A 52 -43.84 -61.52 107.18
N VAL A 53 -43.01 -61.34 106.16
CA VAL A 53 -42.93 -60.09 105.41
C VAL A 53 -44.29 -59.92 104.74
N ASP A 54 -45.07 -58.97 105.24
CA ASP A 54 -46.30 -58.56 104.55
C ASP A 54 -45.89 -57.93 103.22
N TYR A 55 -46.11 -58.65 102.12
CA TYR A 55 -45.72 -58.21 100.77
C TYR A 55 -46.60 -57.07 100.25
N LEU A 56 -47.74 -56.80 100.89
CA LEU A 56 -48.73 -55.82 100.44
C LEU A 56 -48.19 -54.38 100.32
N PRO A 57 -47.38 -53.86 101.27
CA PRO A 57 -46.78 -52.52 101.18
C PRO A 57 -45.74 -52.42 100.06
N ILE A 58 -44.94 -53.46 99.85
CA ILE A 58 -43.91 -53.51 98.80
C ILE A 58 -44.57 -53.51 97.41
N PHE A 59 -45.62 -54.32 97.22
CA PHE A 59 -46.39 -54.31 95.97
C PHE A 59 -47.07 -52.96 95.72
N LYS A 60 -47.57 -52.29 96.76
CA LYS A 60 -48.15 -50.94 96.64
C LYS A 60 -47.09 -49.92 96.23
N GLU A 61 -45.89 -49.98 96.79
CA GLU A 61 -44.81 -49.05 96.46
C GLU A 61 -44.23 -49.29 95.06
N SER A 62 -43.99 -50.54 94.68
CA SER A 62 -43.56 -50.88 93.31
C SER A 62 -44.60 -50.48 92.27
N LYS A 63 -45.90 -50.65 92.57
CA LYS A 63 -46.98 -50.19 91.69
C LYS A 63 -47.03 -48.66 91.59
N LYS A 64 -46.71 -47.94 92.67
CA LYS A 64 -46.61 -46.48 92.67
C LYS A 64 -45.42 -46.00 91.82
N ARG A 65 -44.22 -46.57 92.01
CA ARG A 65 -43.03 -46.25 91.20
C ARG A 65 -43.20 -46.58 89.73
N LEU A 66 -43.88 -47.68 89.41
CA LEU A 66 -44.19 -48.06 88.03
C LEU A 66 -45.12 -47.02 87.38
N LYS A 67 -46.10 -46.49 88.12
CA LYS A 67 -46.98 -45.42 87.65
C LYS A 67 -46.20 -44.13 87.41
N GLU A 68 -45.36 -43.72 88.36
CA GLU A 68 -44.50 -42.53 88.24
C GLU A 68 -43.56 -42.63 87.02
N THR A 69 -42.93 -43.80 86.81
CA THR A 69 -42.05 -44.02 85.65
C THR A 69 -42.81 -43.98 84.33
N LYS A 70 -44.05 -44.49 84.30
CA LYS A 70 -44.92 -44.41 83.13
C LYS A 70 -45.34 -42.97 82.83
N ASP A 71 -45.69 -42.20 83.86
CA ASP A 71 -46.07 -40.79 83.70
C ASP A 71 -44.89 -39.95 83.18
N VAL A 72 -43.66 -40.20 83.67
CA VAL A 72 -42.43 -39.59 83.13
C VAL A 72 -42.16 -40.05 81.68
N GLY A 73 -42.40 -41.33 81.38
CA GLY A 73 -42.26 -41.86 80.02
C GLY A 73 -43.18 -41.17 79.02
N ILE A 74 -44.45 -40.94 79.39
CA ILE A 74 -45.42 -40.22 78.55
C ILE A 74 -44.97 -38.78 78.32
N ALA A 75 -44.52 -38.07 79.37
CA ALA A 75 -44.05 -36.69 79.24
C ALA A 75 -42.83 -36.56 78.29
N LEU A 76 -41.88 -37.49 78.39
CA LEU A 76 -40.72 -37.54 77.48
C LEU A 76 -41.13 -37.88 76.04
N GLU A 77 -42.13 -38.75 75.86
CA GLU A 77 -42.66 -39.12 74.53
C GLU A 77 -43.31 -37.91 73.84
N GLU A 78 -44.03 -37.08 74.60
CA GLU A 78 -44.59 -35.80 74.14
C GLU A 78 -43.50 -34.78 73.79
N GLU A 79 -42.45 -34.64 74.62
CA GLU A 79 -41.32 -33.75 74.33
C GLU A 79 -40.55 -34.18 73.08
N ILE A 80 -40.29 -35.48 72.92
CA ILE A 80 -39.65 -36.05 71.72
C ILE A 80 -40.49 -35.77 70.48
N LYS A 81 -41.82 -35.88 70.60
CA LYS A 81 -42.75 -35.59 69.51
C LYS A 81 -42.70 -34.11 69.10
N GLU A 82 -42.72 -33.19 70.05
CA GLU A 82 -42.60 -31.75 69.78
C GLU A 82 -41.26 -31.39 69.13
N LEU A 83 -40.15 -31.93 69.65
CA LEU A 83 -38.82 -31.73 69.07
C LEU A 83 -38.72 -32.29 67.65
N SER A 84 -39.34 -33.44 67.39
CA SER A 84 -39.36 -34.07 66.06
C SER A 84 -40.12 -33.22 65.06
N VAL A 85 -41.29 -32.67 65.44
CA VAL A 85 -42.06 -31.74 64.60
C VAL A 85 -41.24 -30.49 64.29
N LYS A 86 -40.62 -29.89 65.32
CA LYS A 86 -39.79 -28.70 65.15
C LYS A 86 -38.57 -28.94 64.25
N ASN A 87 -37.93 -30.11 64.36
CA ASN A 87 -36.81 -30.48 63.49
C ASN A 87 -37.26 -30.63 62.04
N TYR A 88 -38.43 -31.24 61.80
CA TYR A 88 -39.00 -31.37 60.47
C TYR A 88 -39.30 -30.00 59.84
N GLU A 89 -39.92 -29.08 60.58
CA GLU A 89 -40.21 -27.73 60.10
C GLU A 89 -38.94 -26.92 59.80
N LEU A 90 -37.91 -27.06 60.63
CA LEU A 90 -36.61 -26.42 60.40
C LEU A 90 -35.93 -26.99 59.14
N ARG A 91 -35.91 -28.31 58.96
CA ARG A 91 -35.37 -28.94 57.74
C ARG A 91 -36.10 -28.49 56.49
N LYS A 92 -37.43 -28.39 56.56
CA LYS A 92 -38.23 -27.86 55.45
C LYS A 92 -37.85 -26.42 55.12
N SER A 93 -37.63 -25.60 56.14
CA SER A 93 -37.23 -24.20 55.97
C SER A 93 -35.83 -24.08 55.36
N ILE A 94 -34.87 -24.89 55.83
CA ILE A 94 -33.51 -24.96 55.27
C ILE A 94 -33.55 -25.32 53.79
N ASN A 95 -34.27 -26.39 53.42
CA ASN A 95 -34.42 -26.78 52.02
C ASN A 95 -35.04 -25.66 51.17
N GLY A 96 -35.99 -24.89 51.73
CA GLY A 96 -36.56 -23.73 51.04
C GLY A 96 -35.54 -22.61 50.79
N ILE A 97 -34.63 -22.39 51.74
CA ILE A 97 -33.54 -21.40 51.61
C ILE A 97 -32.52 -21.86 50.58
N ASP A 98 -32.14 -23.14 50.56
CA ASP A 98 -31.19 -23.69 49.59
C ASP A 98 -31.70 -23.53 48.15
N VAL A 99 -32.98 -23.85 47.92
CA VAL A 99 -33.61 -23.63 46.60
C VAL A 99 -33.58 -22.15 46.21
N ALA A 100 -33.89 -21.24 47.14
CA ALA A 100 -33.84 -19.81 46.87
C ALA A 100 -32.41 -19.33 46.54
N TYR A 101 -31.42 -19.88 47.24
CA TYR A 101 -30.00 -19.58 47.02
C TYR A 101 -29.54 -20.03 45.63
N ASP A 102 -29.85 -21.27 45.22
CA ASP A 102 -29.55 -21.77 43.88
C ASP A 102 -30.19 -20.90 42.79
N THR A 103 -31.41 -20.43 43.04
CA THR A 103 -32.13 -19.55 42.10
C THR A 103 -31.41 -18.21 41.95
N LEU A 104 -30.94 -17.63 43.06
CA LEU A 104 -30.18 -16.39 43.09
C LEU A 104 -28.82 -16.52 42.41
N GLU A 105 -28.11 -17.64 42.61
CA GLU A 105 -26.83 -17.91 41.97
C GLU A 105 -26.98 -18.06 40.45
N GLY A 106 -28.04 -18.73 39.98
CA GLY A 106 -28.39 -18.80 38.56
C GLY A 106 -28.76 -17.44 37.95
N LEU A 107 -29.40 -16.55 38.71
CA LEU A 107 -29.68 -15.16 38.28
C LEU A 107 -28.40 -14.33 38.19
N LYS A 108 -27.51 -14.43 39.20
CA LYS A 108 -26.22 -13.74 39.21
C LYS A 108 -25.37 -14.11 37.99
N LYS A 109 -25.32 -15.41 37.64
CA LYS A 109 -24.57 -15.87 36.46
C LYS A 109 -25.09 -15.27 35.16
N ARG A 110 -26.41 -15.25 34.96
CA ARG A 110 -27.05 -14.62 33.79
C ARG A 110 -26.80 -13.12 33.70
N PHE A 111 -26.76 -12.43 34.84
CA PHE A 111 -26.45 -11.00 34.88
C PHE A 111 -25.02 -10.71 34.42
N LEU A 112 -24.04 -11.49 34.90
CA LEU A 112 -22.64 -11.40 34.49
C LEU A 112 -22.43 -11.72 33.00
N GLU A 113 -23.17 -12.68 32.45
CA GLU A 113 -23.15 -12.98 31.02
C GLU A 113 -23.66 -11.79 30.18
N SER A 114 -24.76 -11.16 30.61
CA SER A 114 -25.33 -9.98 29.93
C SER A 114 -24.43 -8.74 30.03
N GLU A 115 -23.75 -8.52 31.16
CA GLU A 115 -22.79 -7.41 31.34
C GLU A 115 -21.60 -7.53 30.37
N ASN A 116 -21.09 -8.75 30.17
CA ASN A 116 -20.04 -9.02 29.19
C ASN A 116 -20.49 -8.77 27.74
N GLU A 117 -21.74 -9.07 27.40
CA GLU A 117 -22.30 -8.75 26.08
C GLU A 117 -22.44 -7.25 25.86
N PHE A 118 -22.89 -6.51 26.87
CA PHE A 118 -23.00 -5.04 26.80
C PHE A 118 -21.65 -4.38 26.54
N ASN A 119 -20.61 -4.78 27.28
CA ASN A 119 -19.25 -4.26 27.10
C ASN A 119 -18.71 -4.53 25.69
N ARG A 120 -18.98 -5.72 25.13
CA ARG A 120 -18.60 -6.05 23.75
C ARG A 120 -19.30 -5.16 22.72
N VAL A 121 -20.58 -4.85 22.92
CA VAL A 121 -21.33 -3.95 22.03
C VAL A 121 -20.76 -2.53 22.07
N GLU A 122 -20.39 -2.03 23.25
CA GLU A 122 -19.73 -0.72 23.36
C GLU A 122 -18.37 -0.68 22.65
N GLU A 123 -17.55 -1.73 22.79
CA GLU A 123 -16.27 -1.83 22.06
C GLU A 123 -16.46 -1.86 20.54
N ILE A 124 -17.43 -2.63 20.04
CA ILE A 124 -17.75 -2.68 18.61
C ILE A 124 -18.19 -1.30 18.11
N ALA A 125 -19.08 -0.62 18.84
CA ALA A 125 -19.54 0.72 18.48
C ALA A 125 -18.40 1.75 18.46
N LYS A 126 -17.39 1.60 19.35
CA LYS A 126 -16.20 2.45 19.35
C LYS A 126 -15.33 2.18 18.11
N LEU A 127 -15.07 0.91 17.79
CA LEU A 127 -14.28 0.52 16.62
C LEU A 127 -14.94 0.93 15.30
N GLU A 128 -16.28 0.84 15.20
CA GLU A 128 -17.01 1.33 14.04
C GLU A 128 -16.85 2.84 13.82
N ARG A 129 -16.86 3.64 14.90
CA ARG A 129 -16.61 5.09 14.79
C ARG A 129 -15.19 5.37 14.31
N GLU A 130 -14.19 4.71 14.90
CA GLU A 130 -12.79 4.87 14.51
C GLU A 130 -12.58 4.47 13.04
N TYR A 131 -13.19 3.36 12.60
CA TYR A 131 -13.16 2.93 11.21
C TYR A 131 -13.81 3.95 10.26
N ASN A 132 -14.98 4.47 10.61
CA ASN A 132 -15.68 5.46 9.79
C ASN A 132 -14.87 6.75 9.65
N THR A 133 -14.27 7.25 10.74
CA THR A 133 -13.40 8.43 10.70
C THR A 133 -12.16 8.18 9.83
N ALA A 134 -11.51 7.03 9.98
CA ALA A 134 -10.37 6.67 9.14
C ALA A 134 -10.74 6.52 7.66
N SER A 135 -11.92 5.95 7.36
CA SER A 135 -12.45 5.78 6.01
C SER A 135 -12.78 7.12 5.34
N GLU A 136 -13.35 8.08 6.09
CA GLU A 136 -13.58 9.45 5.59
C GLU A 136 -12.28 10.19 5.32
N ALA A 137 -11.30 10.09 6.23
CA ALA A 137 -9.98 10.67 6.04
C ALA A 137 -9.28 10.09 4.79
N ALA A 138 -9.34 8.77 4.61
CA ALA A 138 -8.79 8.09 3.44
C ALA A 138 -9.47 8.54 2.14
N ARG A 139 -10.81 8.67 2.13
CA ARG A 139 -11.55 9.21 0.97
C ARG A 139 -11.14 10.64 0.66
N GLY A 140 -10.95 11.49 1.67
CA GLY A 140 -10.43 12.85 1.49
C GLY A 140 -9.03 12.88 0.88
N MET A 141 -8.13 12.00 1.34
CA MET A 141 -6.78 11.90 0.77
C MET A 141 -6.78 11.41 -0.68
N VAL A 142 -7.65 10.46 -1.03
CA VAL A 142 -7.79 9.97 -2.42
C VAL A 142 -8.25 11.11 -3.33
N ALA A 143 -9.26 11.89 -2.92
CA ALA A 143 -9.73 13.03 -3.69
C ALA A 143 -8.63 14.09 -3.89
N GLU A 144 -7.81 14.35 -2.86
CA GLU A 144 -6.69 15.28 -2.98
C GLU A 144 -5.58 14.75 -3.91
N LEU A 145 -5.32 13.44 -3.91
CA LEU A 145 -4.38 12.82 -4.85
C LEU A 145 -4.86 12.91 -6.30
N GLU A 146 -6.16 12.71 -6.54
CA GLU A 146 -6.75 12.88 -7.86
C GLU A 146 -6.62 14.33 -8.34
N ARG A 147 -6.93 15.30 -7.47
CA ARG A 147 -6.76 16.73 -7.75
C ARG A 147 -5.31 17.10 -8.10
N LEU A 148 -4.34 16.63 -7.30
CA LEU A 148 -2.91 16.87 -7.55
C LEU A 148 -2.42 16.21 -8.84
N LYS A 149 -3.00 15.06 -9.20
CA LYS A 149 -2.68 14.39 -10.47
C LYS A 149 -3.16 15.21 -11.66
N GLU A 150 -4.38 15.73 -11.61
CA GLU A 150 -4.92 16.63 -12.65
C GLU A 150 -4.06 17.89 -12.80
N GLU A 151 -3.70 18.54 -11.68
CA GLU A 151 -2.78 19.70 -11.70
C GLU A 151 -1.41 19.36 -12.31
N GLY A 152 -0.87 18.18 -11.99
CA GLY A 152 0.40 17.71 -12.55
C GLY A 152 0.34 17.48 -14.07
N GLU A 153 -0.77 16.91 -14.56
CA GLU A 153 -1.01 16.73 -16.00
C GLU A 153 -1.14 18.07 -16.71
N GLU A 154 -1.91 19.02 -16.17
CA GLU A 154 -2.02 20.37 -16.72
C GLU A 154 -0.66 21.06 -16.82
N LEU A 155 0.13 21.03 -15.74
CA LEU A 155 1.45 21.67 -15.69
C LEU A 155 2.43 21.03 -16.68
N SER A 156 2.37 19.70 -16.84
CA SER A 156 3.15 18.99 -17.85
C SER A 156 2.78 19.44 -19.27
N THR A 157 1.48 19.52 -19.58
CA THR A 157 1.05 19.97 -20.91
C THR A 157 1.44 21.41 -21.20
N GLU A 158 1.41 22.28 -20.20
CA GLU A 158 1.84 23.68 -20.35
C GLU A 158 3.35 23.79 -20.55
N CYS A 159 4.14 22.97 -19.84
CA CYS A 159 5.58 22.91 -20.04
C CYS A 159 5.95 22.42 -21.45
N ASP A 160 5.26 21.39 -21.95
CA ASP A 160 5.44 20.88 -23.31
C ASP A 160 5.07 21.92 -24.37
N ARG A 161 3.98 22.67 -24.17
CA ARG A 161 3.57 23.77 -25.06
C ARG A 161 4.63 24.87 -25.08
N SER A 162 5.09 25.31 -23.91
CA SER A 162 6.14 26.32 -23.78
C SER A 162 7.43 25.89 -24.46
N TYR A 163 7.85 24.63 -24.25
CA TYR A 163 9.04 24.08 -24.89
C TYR A 163 8.89 23.99 -26.42
N ALA A 164 7.71 23.61 -26.93
CA ALA A 164 7.43 23.60 -28.36
C ALA A 164 7.49 25.00 -28.99
N VAL A 165 7.01 26.04 -28.28
CA VAL A 165 7.14 27.44 -28.72
C VAL A 165 8.62 27.84 -28.79
N HIS A 166 9.39 27.59 -27.73
CA HIS A 166 10.81 27.90 -27.69
C HIS A 166 11.60 27.19 -28.80
N LEU A 167 11.32 25.91 -29.07
CA LEU A 167 11.91 25.18 -30.19
C LEU A 167 11.58 25.82 -31.53
N ARG A 168 10.34 26.27 -31.74
CA ARG A 168 9.89 26.91 -32.97
C ARG A 168 10.63 28.24 -33.20
N GLU A 169 10.77 29.06 -32.15
CA GLU A 169 11.56 30.29 -32.20
C GLU A 169 13.03 30.02 -32.54
N ARG A 170 13.63 28.99 -31.94
CA ARG A 170 15.02 28.60 -32.21
C ARG A 170 15.22 28.13 -33.64
N VAL A 171 14.28 27.36 -34.19
CA VAL A 171 14.30 26.94 -35.59
C VAL A 171 14.26 28.16 -36.52
N ASP A 172 13.39 29.13 -36.24
CA ASP A 172 13.29 30.34 -37.06
C ASP A 172 14.55 31.22 -36.97
N GLU A 173 15.16 31.32 -35.79
CA GLU A 173 16.44 32.00 -35.61
C GLU A 173 17.55 31.32 -36.44
N LEU A 174 17.63 29.99 -36.40
CA LEU A 174 18.60 29.21 -37.18
C LEU A 174 18.36 29.35 -38.68
N LYS A 175 17.09 29.35 -39.14
CA LYS A 175 16.75 29.62 -40.55
C LYS A 175 17.23 31.01 -40.99
N ARG A 176 17.01 32.05 -40.17
CA ARG A 176 17.50 33.41 -40.46
C ARG A 176 19.02 33.45 -40.51
N LYS A 177 19.71 32.77 -39.59
CA LYS A 177 21.17 32.61 -39.63
C LYS A 177 21.59 31.94 -40.94
N ARG A 178 21.07 30.76 -41.27
CA ARG A 178 21.39 30.05 -42.53
C ARG A 178 21.24 30.95 -43.76
N LYS A 179 20.13 31.70 -43.87
CA LYS A 179 19.89 32.63 -44.99
C LYS A 179 20.95 33.75 -45.09
N ARG A 180 21.44 34.25 -43.95
CA ARG A 180 22.53 35.24 -43.91
C ARG A 180 23.86 34.62 -44.35
N TRP A 181 24.19 33.45 -43.82
CA TRP A 181 25.43 32.74 -44.16
C TRP A 181 25.48 32.36 -45.64
N SER A 182 24.38 31.85 -46.20
CA SER A 182 24.30 31.57 -47.63
C SER A 182 24.52 32.82 -48.49
N ARG A 183 23.99 33.98 -48.07
CA ARG A 183 24.22 35.24 -48.79
C ARG A 183 25.69 35.65 -48.78
N VAL A 184 26.37 35.54 -47.63
CA VAL A 184 27.80 35.82 -47.52
C VAL A 184 28.62 34.88 -48.42
N GLU A 185 28.23 33.62 -48.51
CA GLU A 185 28.88 32.64 -49.39
C GLU A 185 28.67 32.98 -50.87
N TYR A 186 27.45 33.34 -51.28
CA TYR A 186 27.16 33.83 -52.64
C TYR A 186 27.96 35.09 -52.99
N ASP A 187 28.02 36.07 -52.08
CA ASP A 187 28.79 37.30 -52.28
C ASP A 187 30.29 36.99 -52.45
N ARG A 188 30.81 36.04 -51.67
CA ARG A 188 32.20 35.57 -51.80
C ARG A 188 32.43 34.87 -53.14
N MET A 189 31.53 33.99 -53.57
CA MET A 189 31.63 33.31 -54.87
C MET A 189 31.61 34.31 -56.04
N LEU A 190 30.79 35.37 -55.96
CA LEU A 190 30.77 36.44 -56.97
C LEU A 190 32.08 37.22 -57.01
N VAL A 191 32.65 37.54 -55.84
CA VAL A 191 33.97 38.20 -55.75
C VAL A 191 35.07 37.32 -56.32
N ASP A 192 35.06 36.01 -56.03
CA ASP A 192 36.05 35.07 -56.56
C ASP A 192 35.90 34.90 -58.09
N ALA A 193 34.67 34.82 -58.61
CA ALA A 193 34.40 34.79 -60.03
C ALA A 193 34.90 36.08 -60.73
N TYR A 194 34.62 37.24 -60.15
CA TYR A 194 35.11 38.52 -60.66
C TYR A 194 36.65 38.57 -60.69
N ARG A 195 37.33 38.16 -59.62
CA ARG A 195 38.79 38.07 -59.57
C ARG A 195 39.35 37.14 -60.64
N TRP A 196 38.69 36.02 -60.89
CA TRP A 196 39.09 35.09 -61.94
C TRP A 196 38.95 35.70 -63.34
N TYR A 197 37.83 36.39 -63.61
CA TYR A 197 37.64 37.12 -64.86
C TYR A 197 38.68 38.22 -65.04
N ASP A 198 38.93 39.03 -64.00
CA ASP A 198 39.93 40.10 -64.02
C ASP A 198 41.34 39.53 -64.29
N MET A 199 41.71 38.43 -63.61
CA MET A 199 42.97 37.75 -63.87
C MET A 199 43.07 37.24 -65.32
N MET A 200 41.99 36.66 -65.87
CA MET A 200 41.96 36.18 -67.25
C MET A 200 42.05 37.32 -68.27
N VAL A 201 41.36 38.44 -68.02
CA VAL A 201 41.46 39.65 -68.87
C VAL A 201 42.90 40.18 -68.84
N ASN A 202 43.51 40.31 -67.67
CA ASN A 202 44.90 40.72 -67.53
C ASN A 202 45.86 39.81 -68.34
N VAL A 203 45.67 38.49 -68.28
CA VAL A 203 46.46 37.54 -69.09
C VAL A 203 46.24 37.77 -70.58
N LEU A 204 45.00 37.97 -71.02
CA LEU A 204 44.71 38.26 -72.43
C LEU A 204 45.34 39.60 -72.87
N GLU A 205 45.28 40.64 -72.03
CA GLU A 205 45.90 41.93 -72.32
C GLU A 205 47.43 41.86 -72.40
N MET A 206 48.06 40.95 -71.64
CA MET A 206 49.50 40.69 -71.79
C MET A 206 49.86 40.27 -73.23
N PHE A 207 49.04 39.41 -73.84
CA PHE A 207 49.26 38.90 -75.20
C PHE A 207 48.78 39.85 -76.29
N PHE A 208 47.61 40.46 -76.12
CA PHE A 208 46.92 41.19 -77.18
C PHE A 208 46.95 42.72 -77.04
N GLY A 209 47.53 43.26 -75.96
CA GLY A 209 47.45 44.69 -75.64
C GLY A 209 46.11 45.05 -74.98
N THR A 210 45.79 46.34 -74.87
CA THR A 210 44.52 46.75 -74.27
C THR A 210 43.37 46.28 -75.17
N LEU A 211 42.47 45.47 -74.61
CA LEU A 211 41.34 44.90 -75.35
C LEU A 211 40.23 45.93 -75.44
N GLY A 212 39.77 46.21 -76.66
CA GLY A 212 38.63 47.07 -76.95
C GLY A 212 37.36 46.27 -77.21
N ALA A 213 36.35 46.94 -77.78
CA ALA A 213 35.07 46.32 -78.11
C ALA A 213 35.23 45.17 -79.12
N VAL A 214 34.46 44.10 -78.90
CA VAL A 214 34.36 42.95 -79.82
C VAL A 214 33.12 43.15 -80.68
N THR A 215 33.29 43.18 -82.00
CA THR A 215 32.16 43.23 -82.95
C THR A 215 31.90 41.83 -83.49
N MET A 216 30.78 41.22 -83.12
CA MET A 216 30.37 39.91 -83.63
C MET A 216 29.92 40.00 -85.10
N LYS A 217 30.34 39.02 -85.91
CA LYS A 217 29.94 38.87 -87.32
C LYS A 217 29.48 37.43 -87.56
N LYS A 218 28.68 37.19 -88.62
CA LYS A 218 28.04 35.87 -88.88
C LYS A 218 29.00 34.67 -88.83
N ASN A 219 30.26 34.85 -89.23
CA ASN A 219 31.27 33.79 -89.30
C ASN A 219 32.53 34.09 -88.45
N GLY A 220 32.42 34.90 -87.40
CA GLY A 220 33.56 35.22 -86.52
C GLY A 220 33.41 36.54 -85.79
N PHE A 221 34.52 37.17 -85.43
CA PHE A 221 34.51 38.43 -84.69
C PHE A 221 35.67 39.34 -85.09
N ASP A 222 35.46 40.64 -84.94
CA ASP A 222 36.52 41.65 -85.01
C ASP A 222 36.80 42.13 -83.59
N LEU A 223 38.05 41.93 -83.16
CA LEU A 223 38.52 42.35 -81.86
C LEU A 223 39.35 43.63 -82.02
N ASN A 224 38.84 44.74 -81.49
CA ASN A 224 39.63 45.95 -81.42
C ASN A 224 40.70 45.78 -80.33
N VAL A 225 41.95 46.04 -80.67
CA VAL A 225 43.09 45.97 -79.75
C VAL A 225 43.92 47.23 -79.89
N CYS A 226 44.42 47.75 -78.77
CA CYS A 226 45.40 48.83 -78.77
C CYS A 226 46.79 48.25 -78.45
N VAL A 227 47.69 48.33 -79.42
CA VAL A 227 49.06 47.80 -79.31
C VAL A 227 50.03 48.96 -79.50
N GLY A 228 50.78 49.32 -78.46
CA GLY A 228 51.77 50.40 -78.53
C GLY A 228 51.18 51.79 -78.86
N GLY A 229 49.91 52.03 -78.52
CA GLY A 229 49.21 53.29 -78.82
C GLY A 229 48.52 53.35 -80.18
N MET A 230 48.63 52.30 -81.01
CA MET A 230 47.87 52.17 -82.25
C MET A 230 46.63 51.29 -82.04
N GLU A 231 45.47 51.78 -82.44
CA GLU A 231 44.22 51.01 -82.46
C GLU A 231 44.14 50.19 -83.74
N MET A 232 43.91 48.88 -83.59
CA MET A 232 43.83 47.94 -84.70
C MET A 232 42.66 46.98 -84.49
N ALA A 233 41.95 46.61 -85.55
CA ALA A 233 40.88 45.62 -85.48
C ALA A 233 41.38 44.27 -86.02
N VAL A 234 41.64 43.32 -85.11
CA VAL A 234 42.06 41.95 -85.43
C VAL A 234 40.84 41.15 -85.88
N MET A 235 40.83 40.67 -87.12
CA MET A 235 39.72 39.94 -87.71
C MET A 235 39.94 38.44 -87.62
N ILE A 236 39.06 37.75 -86.91
CA ILE A 236 39.03 36.29 -86.81
C ILE A 236 37.75 35.78 -87.47
N ARG A 237 37.87 34.83 -88.39
CA ARG A 237 36.73 34.17 -89.04
C ARG A 237 36.92 32.67 -89.02
N ASN A 238 35.87 31.93 -88.67
CA ASN A 238 35.90 30.46 -88.56
C ASN A 238 37.10 29.92 -87.74
N GLY A 239 37.53 30.66 -86.71
CA GLY A 239 38.70 30.32 -85.89
C GLY A 239 40.07 30.68 -86.47
N ALA A 240 40.15 31.11 -87.74
CA ALA A 240 41.40 31.50 -88.39
C ALA A 240 41.60 33.03 -88.39
N PHE A 241 42.86 33.45 -88.31
CA PHE A 241 43.26 34.84 -88.45
C PHE A 241 43.18 35.27 -89.92
N VAL A 242 42.32 36.23 -90.23
CA VAL A 242 42.06 36.70 -91.61
C VAL A 242 42.82 37.98 -91.95
N GLY A 243 43.10 38.81 -90.95
CA GLY A 243 43.87 40.03 -91.13
C GLY A 243 43.57 41.08 -90.07
N VAL A 244 44.10 42.28 -90.29
CA VAL A 244 43.91 43.44 -89.39
C VAL A 244 43.45 44.65 -90.19
N ASN A 245 42.47 45.38 -89.66
CA ASN A 245 41.99 46.65 -90.20
C ASN A 245 42.40 47.83 -89.29
N GLY A 246 42.40 49.05 -89.84
CA GLY A 246 42.60 50.29 -89.08
C GLY A 246 44.02 50.86 -89.10
N VAL A 247 44.99 50.21 -89.77
CA VAL A 247 46.35 50.73 -89.91
C VAL A 247 46.87 50.57 -91.34
N GLU A 248 47.32 51.67 -91.93
CA GLU A 248 47.89 51.74 -93.28
C GLU A 248 49.42 51.89 -93.19
N ASN A 249 50.11 50.79 -92.85
CA ASN A 249 51.57 50.74 -92.80
C ASN A 249 52.08 49.54 -93.62
N GLU A 250 53.02 49.76 -94.54
CA GLU A 250 53.54 48.71 -95.43
C GLU A 250 54.13 47.52 -94.67
N TRP A 251 54.89 47.79 -93.60
CA TRP A 251 55.49 46.75 -92.75
C TRP A 251 54.45 45.91 -91.98
N ILE A 252 53.31 46.51 -91.61
CA ILE A 252 52.18 45.79 -91.00
C ILE A 252 51.54 44.89 -92.05
N GLY A 253 51.42 45.34 -93.29
CA GLY A 253 50.90 44.53 -94.40
C GLY A 253 51.71 43.24 -94.62
N ASP A 254 53.05 43.33 -94.60
CA ASP A 254 53.93 42.16 -94.69
C ASP A 254 53.76 41.20 -93.51
N LEU A 255 53.68 41.75 -92.30
CA LEU A 255 53.49 40.97 -91.08
C LEU A 255 52.13 40.25 -91.07
N VAL A 256 51.05 40.94 -91.48
CA VAL A 256 49.70 40.37 -91.61
C VAL A 256 49.73 39.19 -92.60
N ARG A 257 50.32 39.37 -93.79
CA ARG A 257 50.40 38.29 -94.80
C ARG A 257 51.09 37.04 -94.26
N TRP A 258 52.18 37.21 -93.52
CA TRP A 258 52.90 36.10 -92.91
C TRP A 258 52.12 35.42 -91.78
N CYS A 259 51.48 36.20 -90.91
CA CYS A 259 50.70 35.67 -89.79
C CYS A 259 49.37 35.04 -90.20
N VAL A 260 48.74 35.51 -91.29
CA VAL A 260 47.55 34.87 -91.89
C VAL A 260 47.90 33.48 -92.42
N ARG A 261 49.07 33.31 -93.06
CA ARG A 261 49.54 31.98 -93.49
C ARG A 261 49.76 31.00 -92.35
N LEU A 262 50.10 31.50 -91.16
CA LEU A 262 50.28 30.71 -89.95
C LEU A 262 49.01 30.63 -89.09
N GLU A 263 47.91 31.23 -89.55
CA GLU A 263 46.59 31.29 -88.90
C GLU A 263 46.64 31.80 -87.44
N SER A 264 47.63 32.63 -87.09
CA SER A 264 47.91 32.99 -85.70
C SER A 264 47.85 34.49 -85.45
N ALA A 265 46.71 34.95 -84.94
CA ALA A 265 46.52 36.33 -84.49
C ALA A 265 47.44 36.71 -83.31
N ARG A 266 47.82 35.74 -82.46
CA ARG A 266 48.74 35.95 -81.33
C ARG A 266 50.14 36.33 -81.79
N LEU A 267 50.65 35.61 -82.79
CA LEU A 267 51.97 35.89 -83.37
C LEU A 267 52.00 37.29 -84.00
N PHE A 268 50.93 37.68 -84.69
CA PHE A 268 50.80 39.02 -85.24
C PHE A 268 50.94 40.09 -84.14
N VAL A 269 50.13 40.01 -83.08
CA VAL A 269 50.13 41.05 -82.03
C VAL A 269 51.45 41.08 -81.25
N LEU A 270 52.06 39.93 -80.95
CA LEU A 270 53.36 39.88 -80.29
C LEU A 270 54.48 40.51 -81.13
N MET A 271 54.48 40.25 -82.44
CA MET A 271 55.47 40.85 -83.35
C MET A 271 55.22 42.35 -83.57
N ALA A 272 53.96 42.77 -83.70
CA ALA A 272 53.58 44.18 -83.76
C ALA A 272 54.01 44.92 -82.48
N LYS A 273 53.76 44.35 -81.30
CA LYS A 273 54.17 44.90 -79.99
C LYS A 273 55.70 45.01 -79.86
N ARG A 274 56.46 44.07 -80.43
CA ARG A 274 57.94 44.11 -80.40
C ARG A 274 58.50 45.21 -81.31
N GLN A 275 57.89 45.43 -82.47
CA GLN A 275 58.33 46.46 -83.42
C GLN A 275 57.93 47.87 -82.96
N LEU A 276 56.73 48.04 -82.37
CA LEU A 276 56.23 49.32 -81.87
C LEU A 276 56.84 49.76 -80.52
N ARG A 277 57.64 48.92 -79.86
CA ARG A 277 58.41 49.26 -78.64
C ARG A 277 59.83 49.74 -78.93
N LYS A 278 60.29 49.64 -80.18
CA LYS A 278 61.57 50.22 -80.64
C LYS A 278 61.35 51.65 -81.10
#